data_AF-A0A4Z1EW87-F1
#
_entry.id   AF-A0A4Z1EW87-F1
#
_cell.length_a   1.000
_cell.length_b   1.000
_cell.length_c   1.000
_cell.angle_alpha   90.00
_cell.angle_beta   90.00
_cell.angle_gamma   90.00
#
_symmetry.space_group_name_H-M   'P 1'
#
loop_
_entity.id
_entity.type
_entity.pdbx_description
1 polymer ?
#
loop_
_entity_poly.entity_id
_entity_poly.type
_entity_poly.pdbx_seq_one_letter_code
_entity_poly.pdbx_strand_id
1 'polypeptide(L)'
;MVQTSTIVAASVGTVATGLVAYAIYFDHKRRTDPNFRKQLKKESKRQAKAAKEEAEAHNERQKEVIKAVVVEAKEDGFPVDVEEKEAYFMSEVARGEGLSSEGGDPIEAALCFYKALKVYPQPNDLISIYDKTVPKPVLDILAEMIAADAALDVGPFGGSGSDSGIPGVGLD
;
A
#
# COMPACT_ATOMS: atom_id res chain seq x y z
N MET A 1 24.08 52.04 -42.68
CA MET A 1 22.83 51.25 -42.68
C MET A 1 22.96 50.21 -41.57
N VAL A 2 22.13 50.27 -40.54
CA VAL A 2 22.17 49.28 -39.46
C VAL A 2 21.56 47.97 -39.99
N GLN A 3 22.25 46.85 -39.81
CA GLN A 3 21.76 45.55 -40.28
C GLN A 3 20.54 45.12 -39.47
N THR A 4 19.51 44.62 -40.17
CA THR A 4 18.27 44.12 -39.57
C THR A 4 18.52 43.05 -38.50
N SER A 5 19.52 42.19 -38.70
CA SER A 5 19.95 41.19 -37.71
C SER A 5 20.39 41.81 -36.38
N THR A 6 21.06 42.97 -36.40
CA THR A 6 21.48 43.69 -35.18
C THR A 6 20.28 44.23 -34.41
N ILE A 7 19.26 44.74 -35.12
CA ILE A 7 18.01 45.26 -34.53
C ILE A 7 17.19 44.11 -33.92
N VAL A 8 17.11 42.96 -34.61
CA VAL A 8 16.42 41.76 -34.12
C VAL A 8 17.14 41.18 -32.89
N ALA A 9 18.47 41.05 -32.93
CA ALA A 9 19.23 40.56 -31.78
C ALA A 9 19.09 41.47 -30.55
N ALA A 10 19.16 42.79 -30.74
CA ALA A 10 19.00 43.75 -29.65
C ALA A 10 17.59 43.73 -29.04
N SER A 11 16.56 43.63 -29.88
CA SER A 11 15.17 43.57 -29.40
C SER A 11 14.86 42.28 -28.64
N VAL A 12 15.29 41.11 -29.15
CA VAL A 12 15.13 39.83 -28.45
C VAL A 12 15.87 39.81 -27.12
N GLY A 13 17.11 40.31 -27.09
CA GLY A 13 17.90 40.39 -25.85
C GLY A 13 17.23 41.27 -24.78
N THR A 14 16.63 42.39 -25.20
CA THR A 14 15.92 43.30 -24.28
C THR A 14 14.67 42.66 -23.71
N VAL A 15 13.87 41.99 -24.55
CA VAL A 15 12.64 41.30 -24.13
C VAL A 15 12.97 40.15 -23.17
N ALA A 16 13.95 39.32 -23.51
CA ALA A 16 14.38 38.20 -22.67
C ALA A 16 14.85 38.69 -21.28
N THR A 17 15.65 39.76 -21.25
CA THR A 17 16.13 40.36 -19.99
C THR A 17 14.97 40.91 -19.15
N GLY A 18 13.99 41.56 -19.78
CA GLY A 18 12.79 42.06 -19.10
C GLY A 18 11.95 40.94 -18.49
N LEU A 19 11.78 39.81 -19.19
CA LEU A 19 11.05 38.64 -18.68
C LEU A 19 11.78 37.99 -17.50
N VAL A 20 13.10 37.85 -17.57
CA VAL A 20 13.91 37.29 -16.47
C VAL A 20 13.83 38.21 -15.24
N ALA A 21 13.99 39.53 -15.42
CA ALA A 21 13.87 40.49 -14.33
C ALA A 21 12.46 40.46 -13.70
N TYR A 22 11.40 40.36 -14.51
CA TYR A 22 10.04 40.23 -14.02
C TYR A 22 9.81 38.92 -13.27
N ALA A 23 10.35 37.80 -13.75
CA ALA A 23 10.26 36.51 -13.07
C ALA A 23 10.92 36.55 -11.68
N ILE A 24 12.10 37.16 -11.57
CA ILE A 24 12.81 37.34 -10.29
C ILE A 24 11.99 38.23 -9.34
N TYR A 25 11.50 39.38 -9.82
CA TYR A 25 10.66 40.28 -9.02
C TYR A 25 9.38 39.58 -8.55
N PHE A 26 8.73 38.84 -9.43
CA PHE A 26 7.48 38.14 -9.15
C PHE A 26 7.67 37.02 -8.14
N ASP A 27 8.73 36.21 -8.25
CA ASP A 27 9.07 35.18 -7.25
C ASP A 27 9.38 35.80 -5.88
N HIS A 28 10.14 36.90 -5.85
CA HIS A 28 10.44 37.62 -4.61
C HIS A 28 9.15 38.14 -3.94
N LYS A 29 8.28 38.82 -4.69
CA LYS A 29 7.01 39.36 -4.20
C LYS A 29 6.10 38.25 -3.65
N ARG A 30 5.96 37.16 -4.41
CA ARG A 30 5.16 36.00 -4.00
C ARG A 30 5.67 35.37 -2.70
N ARG A 31 6.99 35.26 -2.51
CA ARG A 31 7.58 34.66 -1.30
C ARG A 31 7.51 35.56 -0.06
N THR A 32 7.47 36.88 -0.23
CA THR A 32 7.34 37.84 0.88
C THR A 32 5.89 38.09 1.32
N ASP A 33 4.89 37.72 0.50
CA ASP A 33 3.48 37.89 0.84
C ASP A 33 3.00 36.93 1.97
N PRO A 34 2.51 37.45 3.12
CA PRO A 34 2.02 36.61 4.22
C PRO A 34 0.84 35.71 3.83
N ASN A 35 -0.02 36.19 2.93
CA ASN A 35 -1.15 35.42 2.43
C ASN A 35 -0.72 34.20 1.61
N PHE A 36 0.35 34.34 0.81
CA PHE A 36 0.88 33.22 0.03
C PHE A 36 1.41 32.11 0.93
N ARG A 37 2.15 32.45 1.98
CA ARG A 37 2.64 31.47 2.97
C ARG A 37 1.51 30.77 3.71
N LYS A 38 0.43 31.49 4.05
CA LYS A 38 -0.77 30.91 4.66
C LYS A 38 -1.48 29.94 3.71
N GLN A 39 -1.62 30.30 2.45
CA GLN A 39 -2.21 29.42 1.42
C GLN A 39 -1.36 28.16 1.23
N LEU A 40 -0.04 28.28 1.13
CA LEU A 40 0.86 27.13 0.97
C LEU A 40 0.76 26.14 2.14
N LYS A 41 0.68 26.64 3.38
CA LYS A 41 0.45 25.79 4.57
C LYS A 41 -0.93 25.13 4.58
N LYS A 42 -1.96 25.84 4.11
CA LYS A 42 -3.33 25.29 4.00
C LYS A 42 -3.39 24.19 2.95
N GLU A 43 -2.77 24.41 1.80
CA GLU A 43 -2.69 23.44 0.71
C GLU A 43 -1.86 22.22 1.10
N SER A 44 -0.69 22.40 1.72
CA SER A 44 0.13 21.27 2.18
C SER A 44 -0.62 20.43 3.21
N LYS A 45 -1.33 21.06 4.17
CA LYS A 45 -2.17 20.34 5.13
C LYS A 45 -3.33 19.63 4.44
N ARG A 46 -3.93 20.23 3.41
CA ARG A 46 -5.02 19.60 2.65
C ARG A 46 -4.52 18.40 1.86
N GLN A 47 -3.36 18.50 1.20
CA GLN A 47 -2.74 17.39 0.47
C GLN A 47 -2.32 16.26 1.42
N ALA A 48 -1.73 16.57 2.57
CA ALA A 48 -1.38 15.57 3.58
C ALA A 48 -2.62 14.86 4.13
N LYS A 49 -3.72 15.59 4.35
CA LYS A 49 -5.01 14.98 4.75
C LYS A 49 -5.59 14.10 3.64
N ALA A 50 -5.62 14.58 2.40
CA ALA A 50 -6.12 13.83 1.26
C ALA A 50 -5.30 12.55 1.03
N ALA A 51 -3.97 12.61 1.09
CA ALA A 51 -3.10 11.44 0.98
C ALA A 51 -3.34 10.43 2.12
N LYS A 52 -3.59 10.91 3.34
CA LYS A 52 -3.95 10.05 4.47
C LYS A 52 -5.31 9.39 4.27
N GLU A 53 -6.32 10.14 3.85
CA GLU A 53 -7.66 9.63 3.57
C GLU A 53 -7.67 8.63 2.40
N GLU A 54 -6.87 8.89 1.35
CA GLU A 54 -6.67 7.96 0.23
C GLU A 54 -5.98 6.66 0.67
N ALA A 55 -4.98 6.75 1.56
CA ALA A 55 -4.31 5.58 2.11
C ALA A 55 -5.23 4.77 3.03
N GLU A 56 -6.01 5.44 3.89
CA GLU A 56 -7.03 4.79 4.73
C GLU A 56 -8.10 4.11 3.87
N ALA A 57 -8.65 4.80 2.87
CA ALA A 57 -9.63 4.23 1.94
C ALA A 57 -9.05 3.08 1.10
N HIS A 58 -7.76 3.13 0.76
CA HIS A 58 -7.09 2.02 0.09
C HIS A 58 -7.01 0.78 1.00
N ASN A 59 -6.61 0.96 2.26
CA ASN A 59 -6.55 -0.12 3.24
C ASN A 59 -7.94 -0.71 3.52
N GLU A 60 -8.98 0.13 3.62
CA GLU A 60 -10.36 -0.33 3.77
C GLU A 60 -10.83 -1.15 2.58
N ARG A 61 -10.58 -0.68 1.35
CA ARG A 61 -10.90 -1.45 0.13
C ARG A 61 -10.17 -2.78 0.07
N GLN A 62 -8.89 -2.83 0.45
CA GLN A 62 -8.15 -4.09 0.51
C GLN A 62 -8.78 -5.06 1.51
N LYS A 63 -9.16 -4.58 2.70
CA LYS A 63 -9.85 -5.39 3.71
C LYS A 63 -11.20 -5.92 3.23
N GLU A 64 -11.96 -5.12 2.49
CA GLU A 64 -13.22 -5.57 1.89
C GLU A 64 -13.01 -6.67 0.86
N VAL A 65 -12.00 -6.52 -0.01
CA VAL A 65 -11.62 -7.56 -0.98
C VAL A 65 -11.21 -8.84 -0.26
N ILE A 66 -10.32 -8.75 0.74
CA ILE A 66 -9.86 -9.90 1.53
C ILE A 66 -11.05 -10.65 2.15
N LYS A 67 -12.00 -9.92 2.75
CA LYS A 67 -13.21 -10.52 3.33
C LYS A 67 -14.08 -11.20 2.27
N ALA A 68 -14.29 -10.55 1.12
CA ALA A 68 -15.10 -11.11 0.04
C ALA A 68 -14.51 -12.44 -0.47
N VAL A 69 -13.20 -12.48 -0.71
CA VAL A 69 -12.52 -13.69 -1.20
C VAL A 69 -12.54 -14.81 -0.15
N VAL A 70 -12.44 -14.49 1.14
CA VAL A 70 -12.59 -15.50 2.22
C VAL A 70 -14.01 -16.05 2.28
N VAL A 71 -15.04 -15.22 2.09
CA VAL A 71 -16.42 -15.68 2.04
C VAL A 71 -16.64 -16.61 0.85
N GLU A 72 -16.16 -16.23 -0.33
CA GLU A 72 -16.21 -17.06 -1.54
C GLU A 72 -15.53 -18.42 -1.32
N ALA A 73 -14.31 -18.43 -0.78
CA ALA A 73 -13.60 -19.67 -0.47
C ALA A 73 -14.31 -20.57 0.55
N LYS A 74 -15.13 -20.00 1.44
CA LYS A 74 -15.98 -20.76 2.36
C LYS A 74 -17.22 -21.32 1.67
N GLU A 75 -17.81 -20.57 0.74
CA GLU A 75 -18.97 -20.99 -0.04
C GLU A 75 -18.64 -22.13 -1.01
N ASP A 76 -17.44 -22.12 -1.61
CA ASP A 76 -16.92 -23.21 -2.45
C ASP A 76 -16.84 -24.56 -1.71
N GLY A 77 -16.73 -24.51 -0.38
CA GLY A 77 -16.60 -25.68 0.47
C GLY A 77 -15.22 -26.33 0.41
N PHE A 78 -15.00 -27.27 1.32
CA PHE A 78 -13.73 -27.98 1.46
C PHE A 78 -13.95 -29.49 1.31
N PRO A 79 -12.98 -30.23 0.76
CA PRO A 79 -13.05 -31.68 0.69
C PRO A 79 -13.24 -32.27 2.08
N VAL A 80 -14.06 -33.31 2.18
CA VAL A 80 -14.41 -33.95 3.47
C VAL A 80 -13.54 -35.17 3.71
N ASP A 81 -13.21 -35.89 2.64
CA ASP A 81 -12.39 -37.10 2.68
C ASP A 81 -10.91 -36.80 2.99
N VAL A 82 -10.24 -37.74 3.66
CA VAL A 82 -8.86 -37.57 4.11
C VAL A 82 -7.90 -37.53 2.93
N GLU A 83 -8.07 -38.39 1.92
CA GLU A 83 -7.19 -38.46 0.76
C GLU A 83 -7.34 -37.19 -0.10
N GLU A 84 -8.59 -36.72 -0.26
CA GLU A 84 -8.88 -35.47 -0.98
C GLU A 84 -8.36 -34.23 -0.25
N LYS A 85 -8.42 -34.20 1.09
CA LYS A 85 -7.85 -33.12 1.90
C LYS A 85 -6.34 -33.01 1.76
N GLU A 86 -5.64 -34.14 1.77
CA GLU A 86 -4.17 -34.15 1.59
C GLU A 86 -3.79 -33.64 0.20
N ALA A 87 -4.48 -34.12 -0.85
CA ALA A 87 -4.23 -33.64 -2.21
C ALA A 87 -4.52 -32.14 -2.37
N TYR A 88 -5.64 -31.68 -1.82
CA TYR A 88 -6.04 -30.27 -1.83
C TYR A 88 -5.03 -29.39 -1.07
N PHE A 89 -4.61 -29.83 0.11
CA PHE A 89 -3.58 -29.16 0.91
C PHE A 89 -2.29 -28.98 0.12
N MET A 90 -1.76 -30.07 -0.48
CA MET A 90 -0.52 -30.02 -1.23
C MET A 90 -0.61 -29.11 -2.46
N SER A 91 -1.76 -29.13 -3.15
CA SER A 91 -2.02 -28.26 -4.30
C SER A 91 -2.06 -26.79 -3.90
N GLU A 92 -2.76 -26.45 -2.81
CA GLU A 92 -2.88 -25.06 -2.34
C GLU A 92 -1.54 -24.54 -1.79
N VAL A 93 -0.78 -25.35 -1.06
CA VAL A 93 0.56 -24.93 -0.59
C VAL A 93 1.50 -24.69 -1.76
N ALA A 94 1.56 -25.59 -2.74
CA ALA A 94 2.41 -25.41 -3.91
C ALA A 94 2.02 -24.16 -4.72
N ARG A 95 0.71 -23.90 -4.85
CA ARG A 95 0.20 -22.69 -5.53
C ARG A 95 0.53 -21.42 -4.76
N GLY A 96 0.35 -21.41 -3.45
CA GLY A 96 0.68 -20.29 -2.57
C GLY A 96 2.17 -19.97 -2.55
N GLU A 97 3.04 -20.98 -2.52
CA GLU A 97 4.49 -20.81 -2.62
C GLU A 97 4.94 -20.29 -3.99
N GLY A 98 4.32 -20.78 -5.07
CA GLY A 98 4.58 -20.25 -6.42
C GLY A 98 4.24 -18.77 -6.53
N LEU A 99 3.02 -18.39 -6.12
CA LEU A 99 2.56 -17.00 -6.13
C LEU A 99 3.40 -16.10 -5.23
N SER A 100 3.85 -16.60 -4.07
CA SER A 100 4.71 -15.86 -3.14
C SER A 100 6.12 -15.65 -3.68
N SER A 101 6.65 -16.61 -4.46
CA SER A 101 8.02 -16.57 -4.98
C SER A 101 8.15 -15.78 -6.28
N GLU A 102 7.11 -15.81 -7.12
CA GLU A 102 7.09 -15.14 -8.43
C GLU A 102 6.70 -13.66 -8.35
N GLY A 103 6.41 -13.15 -7.15
CA GLY A 103 5.92 -11.78 -6.97
C GLY A 103 4.49 -11.59 -7.47
N GLY A 104 3.67 -12.64 -7.38
CA GLY A 104 2.25 -12.61 -7.70
C GLY A 104 1.42 -11.79 -6.71
N ASP A 105 0.10 -11.83 -6.86
CA ASP A 105 -0.81 -11.11 -5.97
C ASP A 105 -0.70 -11.68 -4.53
N PRO A 106 -0.28 -10.87 -3.54
CA PRO A 106 -0.14 -11.34 -2.16
C PRO A 106 -1.48 -11.75 -1.54
N ILE A 107 -2.61 -11.24 -2.03
CA ILE A 107 -3.95 -11.66 -1.59
C ILE A 107 -4.24 -13.08 -2.04
N GLU A 108 -3.93 -13.42 -3.30
CA GLU A 108 -4.15 -14.76 -3.84
C GLU A 108 -3.22 -15.78 -3.17
N ALA A 109 -1.97 -15.42 -2.91
CA ALA A 109 -1.05 -16.25 -2.15
C ALA A 109 -1.57 -16.53 -0.73
N ALA A 110 -2.03 -15.49 -0.02
CA ALA A 110 -2.62 -15.63 1.31
C ALA A 110 -3.88 -16.51 1.30
N LEU A 111 -4.70 -16.42 0.25
CA LEU A 111 -5.89 -17.26 0.10
C LEU A 111 -5.52 -18.75 0.02
N CYS A 112 -4.47 -19.09 -0.73
CA CYS A 112 -4.00 -20.47 -0.84
C CYS A 112 -3.57 -21.03 0.53
N PHE A 113 -2.82 -20.24 1.31
CA PHE A 113 -2.42 -20.62 2.66
C PHE A 113 -3.61 -20.70 3.63
N TYR A 114 -4.60 -19.83 3.51
CA TYR A 114 -5.85 -19.89 4.27
C TYR A 114 -6.62 -21.19 3.98
N LYS A 115 -6.76 -21.55 2.71
CA LYS A 115 -7.40 -22.81 2.27
C LYS A 115 -6.66 -24.03 2.81
N ALA A 116 -5.34 -24.01 2.77
CA ALA A 116 -4.48 -25.06 3.34
C ALA A 116 -4.66 -25.19 4.86
N LEU A 117 -4.73 -24.08 5.61
CA LEU A 117 -4.99 -24.09 7.06
C LEU A 117 -6.35 -24.70 7.39
N LYS A 118 -7.37 -24.51 6.53
CA LYS A 118 -8.73 -24.99 6.80
C LYS A 118 -8.88 -26.50 6.72
N VAL A 119 -8.11 -27.14 5.84
CA VAL A 119 -8.12 -28.60 5.67
C VAL A 119 -7.13 -29.33 6.56
N TYR A 120 -6.21 -28.60 7.21
CA TYR A 120 -5.15 -29.17 8.03
C TYR A 120 -5.65 -29.51 9.46
N PRO A 121 -5.32 -30.69 10.01
CA PRO A 121 -5.82 -31.12 11.31
C PRO A 121 -5.27 -30.32 12.51
N GLN A 122 -4.07 -29.72 12.38
CA GLN A 122 -3.43 -28.95 13.45
C GLN A 122 -2.96 -27.56 12.95
N PRO A 123 -3.87 -26.58 12.79
CA PRO A 123 -3.53 -25.31 12.14
C PRO A 123 -2.49 -24.48 12.91
N ASN A 124 -2.38 -24.66 14.24
CA ASN A 124 -1.37 -24.01 15.08
C ASN A 124 0.07 -24.44 14.77
N ASP A 125 0.29 -25.68 14.32
CA ASP A 125 1.64 -26.12 13.96
C ASP A 125 2.01 -25.57 12.58
N LEU A 126 1.06 -25.59 11.65
CA LEU A 126 1.25 -25.10 10.29
C LEU A 126 1.52 -23.59 10.24
N ILE A 127 0.81 -22.79 11.06
CA ILE A 127 1.03 -21.35 11.11
C ILE A 127 2.45 -20.99 11.60
N SER A 128 3.02 -21.81 12.50
CA SER A 128 4.39 -21.63 12.99
C SER A 128 5.48 -21.88 11.92
N ILE A 129 5.14 -22.68 10.91
CA ILE A 129 6.00 -22.92 9.74
C ILE A 129 5.90 -21.73 8.80
N TYR A 130 4.68 -21.27 8.50
CA TYR A 130 4.46 -20.12 7.62
C TYR A 130 5.12 -18.84 8.14
N ASP A 131 5.12 -18.59 9.46
CA ASP A 131 5.83 -17.46 10.06
C ASP A 131 7.32 -17.39 9.68
N LYS A 132 7.93 -18.55 9.39
CA LYS A 132 9.36 -18.68 9.05
C LYS A 132 9.62 -18.70 7.55
N THR A 133 8.69 -19.22 6.76
CA THR A 133 8.93 -19.51 5.33
C THR A 133 8.23 -18.53 4.38
N VAL A 134 7.14 -17.89 4.81
CA VAL A 134 6.31 -17.02 3.98
C VAL A 134 6.71 -15.54 4.19
N PRO A 135 6.76 -14.71 3.13
CA PRO A 135 7.06 -13.28 3.27
C PRO A 135 6.03 -12.54 4.14
N LYS A 136 6.50 -11.57 4.94
CA LYS A 136 5.64 -10.76 5.83
C LYS A 136 4.39 -10.15 5.18
N PRO A 137 4.45 -9.57 3.96
CA PRO A 137 3.25 -8.99 3.34
C PRO A 137 2.12 -10.00 3.13
N VAL A 138 2.43 -11.27 2.87
CA VAL A 138 1.44 -12.34 2.70
C VAL A 138 0.92 -12.82 4.06
N LEU A 139 1.80 -12.88 5.07
CA LEU A 139 1.43 -13.23 6.44
C LEU A 139 0.48 -12.22 7.09
N ASP A 140 0.69 -10.92 6.87
CA ASP A 140 -0.19 -9.87 7.40
C ASP A 140 -1.60 -10.00 6.82
N ILE A 141 -1.72 -10.25 5.51
CA ILE A 141 -3.00 -10.50 4.84
C ILE A 141 -3.63 -11.80 5.34
N LEU A 142 -2.86 -12.86 5.51
CA LEU A 142 -3.33 -14.13 6.05
C LEU A 142 -3.89 -13.96 7.48
N ALA A 143 -3.24 -13.16 8.32
CA ALA A 143 -3.73 -12.84 9.66
C ALA A 143 -5.07 -12.08 9.61
N GLU A 144 -5.24 -11.16 8.66
CA GLU A 144 -6.54 -10.49 8.44
C GLU A 144 -7.63 -11.48 7.96
N MET A 145 -7.29 -12.45 7.10
CA MET A 145 -8.20 -13.51 6.66
C MET A 145 -8.63 -14.42 7.81
N ILE A 146 -7.70 -14.82 8.68
CA ILE A 146 -7.96 -15.64 9.86
C ILE A 146 -8.83 -14.86 10.86
N ALA A 147 -8.54 -13.58 11.11
CA ALA A 147 -9.35 -12.75 11.99
C ALA A 147 -10.81 -12.58 11.48
N ALA A 148 -11.02 -12.66 10.17
CA ALA A 148 -12.36 -12.70 9.57
C ALA A 148 -13.04 -14.08 9.66
N ASP A 149 -12.29 -15.16 9.94
CA ASP A 149 -12.81 -16.51 10.14
C ASP A 149 -12.69 -16.98 11.61
N ALA A 150 -13.71 -16.66 12.40
CA ALA A 150 -13.79 -17.11 13.80
C ALA A 150 -13.81 -18.65 13.98
N ALA A 151 -13.94 -19.44 12.92
CA ALA A 151 -13.85 -20.90 12.97
C ALA A 151 -12.40 -21.42 12.89
N LEU A 152 -11.40 -20.56 12.67
CA LEU A 152 -9.98 -20.88 12.79
C LEU A 152 -9.45 -20.23 14.07
N ASP A 153 -9.53 -20.95 15.19
CA ASP A 153 -8.88 -20.55 16.44
C ASP A 153 -7.41 -20.99 16.41
N VAL A 154 -6.62 -20.28 15.62
CA VAL A 154 -5.17 -20.25 15.81
C VAL A 154 -4.91 -19.14 16.83
N GLY A 155 -4.18 -19.44 17.91
CA GLY A 155 -3.88 -18.47 18.97
C GLY A 155 -3.26 -17.17 18.44
N PRO A 156 -2.99 -16.14 19.25
CA PRO A 156 -2.68 -14.78 18.79
C PRO A 156 -1.51 -14.74 17.79
N PHE A 157 -1.87 -14.83 16.50
CA PHE A 157 -1.00 -14.79 15.35
C PHE A 157 -1.24 -13.43 14.70
N GLY A 158 -0.18 -12.61 14.61
CA GLY A 158 -0.27 -11.23 14.10
C GLY A 158 -0.51 -10.14 15.16
N GLY A 159 -0.55 -10.48 16.44
CA GLY A 159 -0.74 -9.52 17.54
C GLY A 159 0.54 -8.78 17.98
N SER A 160 1.35 -8.24 17.07
CA SER A 160 2.41 -7.28 17.46
C SER A 160 2.92 -6.49 16.26
N GLY A 161 2.65 -5.19 16.24
CA GLY A 161 3.43 -4.26 15.43
C GLY A 161 2.69 -3.43 14.38
N SER A 162 1.45 -3.00 14.64
CA SER A 162 1.04 -1.68 14.11
C SER A 162 1.79 -0.58 14.87
N ASP A 163 3.12 -0.57 14.78
CA ASP A 163 3.95 0.58 15.15
C ASP A 163 3.68 1.67 14.12
N SER A 164 2.57 2.35 14.35
CA SER A 164 2.26 3.64 13.74
C SER A 164 3.25 4.62 14.36
N GLY A 165 4.50 4.57 13.90
CA GLY A 165 5.57 5.48 14.25
C GLY A 165 5.19 6.89 13.82
N ILE A 166 4.38 7.55 14.64
CA ILE A 166 4.24 9.00 14.65
C ILE A 166 5.55 9.50 15.28
N PRO A 167 6.48 10.13 14.55
CA PRO A 167 7.58 10.79 15.21
C PRO A 167 6.98 11.95 16.01
N GLY A 168 6.96 11.79 17.32
CA GLY A 168 6.67 12.85 18.27
C GLY A 168 7.68 13.98 18.06
N VAL A 169 7.25 15.01 17.36
CA VAL A 169 7.93 16.31 17.33
C VAL A 169 7.82 16.92 18.72
N GLY A 170 8.82 16.63 19.57
CA GLY A 170 9.04 17.34 20.81
C GLY A 170 9.37 18.80 20.51
N LEU A 171 8.48 19.70 20.91
CA LEU A 171 8.82 21.08 21.20
C LEU A 171 9.46 21.11 22.59
N ASP A 172 10.74 21.47 22.65
CA ASP A 172 11.32 22.40 23.62
C ASP A 172 12.62 22.97 23.04
#